data_AF-A0A7C7MQZ3-F1
#
_entry.id   AF-A0A7C7MQZ3-F1
#
_cell.length_a   1.000
_cell.length_b   1.000
_cell.length_c   1.000
_cell.angle_alpha   90.00
_cell.angle_beta   90.00
_cell.angle_gamma   90.00
#
_symmetry.space_group_name_H-M   'P 1'
#
loop_
_entity.id
_entity.type
_entity.pdbx_description
1 polymer ?
#
loop_
_entity_poly.entity_id
_entity_poly.type
_entity_poly.pdbx_seq_one_letter_code
_entity_poly.pdbx_strand_id
1 'polypeptide(L)' 'KYEQIIEGEDVTDVLDYVQFKADELSGRVSGFLVNYVEMGNITQKEADEFLSLYKEGLKGYTYLLKSSS' A
#
# COMPACT_ATOMS: atom_id res chain seq x y z
N LYS A 1 -16.17 25.68 -22.73
CA LYS A 1 -15.52 24.36 -22.84
C LYS A 1 -14.77 24.16 -21.53
N TYR A 2 -15.32 23.37 -20.62
CA TYR A 2 -14.70 23.09 -19.32
C TYR A 2 -14.37 21.61 -19.34
N GLU A 3 -13.09 21.26 -19.47
CA GLU A 3 -12.64 19.92 -19.16
C GLU A 3 -12.53 19.88 -17.63
N GLN A 4 -13.54 19.28 -17.00
CA GLN A 4 -13.44 18.90 -15.59
C GLN A 4 -12.42 17.76 -15.52
N ILE A 5 -11.23 18.06 -15.01
CA ILE A 5 -10.29 17.03 -14.59
C ILE A 5 -10.78 16.58 -13.22
N ILE A 6 -11.36 15.38 -13.16
CA ILE A 6 -11.66 14.72 -11.88
C ILE A 6 -10.33 14.11 -11.43
N GLU A 7 -9.72 14.69 -10.40
CA GLU A 7 -8.57 14.10 -9.73
C GLU A 7 -9.04 12.80 -9.07
N GLY A 8 -8.45 11.67 -9.50
CA GLY A 8 -8.84 10.36 -8.99
C GLY A 8 -8.47 10.22 -7.51
N GLU A 9 -9.29 9.50 -6.76
CA GLU A 9 -9.06 9.24 -5.33
C GLU A 9 -7.90 8.24 -5.15
N ASP A 10 -7.06 8.47 -4.14
CA ASP A 10 -6.00 7.54 -3.76
C ASP A 10 -6.61 6.34 -3.00
N VAL A 11 -5.87 5.22 -2.93
CA VAL A 11 -6.34 4.00 -2.27
C VAL A 11 -6.75 4.25 -0.81
N THR A 12 -6.08 5.17 -0.11
CA THR A 12 -6.44 5.61 1.24
C THR A 12 -7.83 6.24 1.32
N ASP A 13 -8.21 7.09 0.37
CA ASP A 13 -9.52 7.76 0.36
C ASP A 13 -10.64 6.74 0.17
N VAL A 14 -10.39 5.72 -0.66
CA VAL A 14 -11.33 4.62 -0.87
C VAL A 14 -11.44 3.71 0.35
N LEU A 15 -10.34 3.44 1.04
CA LEU A 15 -10.33 2.62 2.26
C LEU A 15 -11.05 3.31 3.42
N ASP A 16 -10.99 4.63 3.50
CA ASP A 16 -11.73 5.40 4.50
C ASP A 16 -13.25 5.25 4.31
N TYR A 17 -13.76 5.10 3.07
CA TYR A 17 -15.19 4.84 2.82
C TYR A 17 -15.72 3.56 3.48
N VAL A 18 -14.85 2.56 3.63
CA VAL A 18 -15.17 1.27 4.26
C VAL A 18 -14.58 1.16 5.65
N GLN A 19 -14.19 2.29 6.25
CA GLN A 19 -13.69 2.41 7.63
C GLN A 19 -12.39 1.61 7.89
N PHE A 20 -11.56 1.43 6.87
CA PHE A 20 -10.23 0.85 7.03
C PHE A 20 -9.17 1.95 7.06
N LYS A 21 -8.42 2.03 8.17
CA LYS A 21 -7.31 2.97 8.28
C LYS A 21 -6.03 2.37 7.71
N ALA A 22 -5.39 3.09 6.78
CA ALA A 22 -4.12 2.70 6.17
C ALA A 22 -3.02 2.37 7.19
N ASP A 23 -2.97 3.09 8.31
CA ASP A 23 -2.00 2.83 9.39
C ASP A 23 -2.27 1.49 10.10
N GLU A 24 -3.54 1.12 10.33
CA GLU A 24 -3.89 -0.16 10.93
C GLU A 24 -3.54 -1.32 10.01
N LEU A 25 -3.79 -1.16 8.71
CA LEU A 25 -3.42 -2.14 7.69
C LEU A 25 -1.91 -2.30 7.60
N SER A 26 -1.17 -1.20 7.55
CA SER A 26 0.30 -1.20 7.55
C SER A 26 0.87 -1.84 8.81
N GLY A 27 0.25 -1.60 9.97
CA GLY A 27 0.64 -2.22 11.24
C GLY A 27 0.46 -3.74 11.24
N ARG A 28 -0.65 -4.24 10.69
CA ARG A 28 -0.88 -5.70 10.54
C ARG A 28 0.16 -6.34 9.65
N VAL A 29 0.45 -5.75 8.49
CA VAL A 29 1.48 -6.25 7.56
C VAL A 29 2.85 -6.24 8.23
N SER A 30 3.21 -5.17 8.94
CA SER A 30 4.46 -5.10 9.70
C SER A 30 4.57 -6.23 10.72
N GLY A 31 3.50 -6.53 11.46
CA GLY A 31 3.48 -7.65 12.42
C GLY A 31 3.69 -9.02 11.76
N PHE A 32 3.08 -9.26 10.59
CA PHE A 32 3.29 -10.49 9.82
C PHE A 32 4.74 -10.61 9.33
N LEU A 33 5.32 -9.52 8.83
CA LEU A 33 6.71 -9.50 8.34
C LEU A 33 7.71 -9.76 9.46
N VAL A 34 7.51 -9.18 10.65
CA VAL A 34 8.34 -9.47 11.83
C VAL A 34 8.36 -10.97 12.13
N ASN A 35 7.20 -11.62 12.15
CA ASN A 35 7.12 -13.06 12.39
C ASN A 35 7.85 -13.88 11.31
N TYR A 36 7.76 -13.48 10.05
CA TYR A 36 8.46 -14.15 8.95
C TYR A 36 9.99 -13.98 9.00
N VAL A 37 10.47 -12.81 9.43
CA VAL A 37 11.89 -12.57 9.68
C VAL A 37 12.38 -13.45 10.84
N GLU A 38 11.64 -13.53 11.94
CA GLU A 38 11.96 -14.37 13.10
C GLU A 38 12.01 -15.86 12.76
N MET A 39 11.15 -16.31 11.85
CA MET A 39 11.14 -17.69 11.33
C MET A 39 12.24 -17.95 10.29
N GLY A 40 13.00 -16.93 9.88
CA GLY A 40 14.06 -17.05 8.88
C GLY A 40 13.56 -17.24 7.44
N ASN A 41 12.29 -16.95 7.18
CA ASN A 41 11.69 -17.10 5.83
C ASN A 41 12.14 -15.99 4.88
N ILE A 42 12.38 -14.78 5.42
CA ILE A 42 12.84 -13.60 4.70
C ILE A 42 13.89 -12.88 5.54
N THR A 43 14.71 -12.05 4.90
CA THR A 43 15.64 -11.14 5.56
C THR A 43 14.93 -9.88 6.05
N GLN A 44 15.50 -9.19 7.04
CA GLN A 44 15.01 -7.88 7.48
C GLN A 44 14.91 -6.87 6.32
N LYS A 45 15.88 -6.91 5.40
CA LYS A 45 15.91 -6.04 4.23
C LYS A 45 14.71 -6.28 3.31
N GLU A 46 14.37 -7.54 3.03
CA GLU A 46 13.20 -7.89 2.20
C GLU A 46 11.89 -7.48 2.89
N ALA A 47 11.81 -7.60 4.22
CA ALA A 47 10.66 -7.11 4.98
C ALA A 47 10.50 -5.58 4.86
N ASP A 48 11.59 -4.84 4.99
CA ASP A 48 11.58 -3.37 4.88
C ASP A 48 11.19 -2.92 3.46
N GLU A 49 11.73 -3.56 2.43
CA GLU A 49 11.38 -3.32 1.02
C GLU A 49 9.89 -3.62 0.76
N PHE A 50 9.38 -4.76 1.25
CA PHE A 50 7.97 -5.10 1.14
C PHE A 50 7.07 -4.06 1.81
N LEU A 51 7.41 -3.66 3.03
CA LEU A 51 6.61 -2.68 3.77
C LEU A 51 6.63 -1.30 3.10
N SER A 52 7.73 -0.91 2.46
CA SER A 52 7.78 0.31 1.64
C SER A 52 6.82 0.21 0.46
N LEU A 53 6.90 -0.87 -0.32
CA LEU A 53 6.02 -1.10 -1.47
C LEU A 53 4.54 -1.14 -1.06
N TYR A 54 4.22 -1.74 0.08
CA TYR A 54 2.86 -1.78 0.61
C TYR A 54 2.34 -0.37 0.92
N LYS A 55 3.14 0.46 1.59
CA LYS A 55 2.79 1.86 1.91
C LYS A 55 2.70 2.74 0.67
N GLU A 56 3.56 2.50 -0.32
CA GLU A 56 3.48 3.16 -1.63
C GLU A 56 2.18 2.79 -2.35
N GLY A 57 1.78 1.52 -2.32
CA GLY A 57 0.51 1.05 -2.89
C GLY A 57 -0.71 1.67 -2.21
N LEU A 58 -0.70 1.84 -0.89
CA LEU A 58 -1.78 2.52 -0.15
C LEU A 58 -1.90 4.01 -0.49
N LYS A 59 -0.79 4.65 -0.91
CA LYS A 59 -0.74 6.05 -1.33
C LYS A 59 -0.82 6.21 -2.85
N GLY A 60 -0.98 5.11 -3.58
CA GLY A 60 -1.09 5.13 -5.03
C GLY A 60 -2.53 5.40 -5.46
N TYR A 61 -2.66 5.89 -6.69
CA TYR A 61 -3.96 5.97 -7.35
C TYR A 61 -4.57 4.58 -7.51
N THR A 62 -5.90 4.52 -7.45
CA THR A 62 -6.68 3.28 -7.59
C THR A 62 -6.57 2.58 -8.95
N TYR A 63 -5.94 3.22 -9.94
CA TYR A 63 -5.73 2.67 -11.27
C TYR A 63 -4.41 1.94 -11.42
N LEU A 64 -4.44 0.82 -12.15
CA LEU A 64 -3.23 0.06 -12.50
C LEU A 64 -2.30 0.92 -13.36
N LEU A 65 -1.03 1.04 -12.94
CA LEU A 65 0.00 1.64 -13.78
C LEU A 65 0.15 0.77 -15.03
N LYS A 66 0.05 1.40 -16.21
CA LYS A 66 0.29 0.71 -17.48
C LYS A 66 1.69 0.10 -17.43
N SER A 67 1.79 -1.21 -17.60
CA SER A 67 3.07 -1.91 -17.70
C SER A 67 3.86 -1.25 -18.83
N SER A 68 4.96 -0.58 -18.47
CA SER A 68 5.89 -0.05 -19.45
C SER A 68 6.69 -1.23 -19.96
N SER A 69 6.23 -1.82 -21.07
CA SER A 69 7.01 -2.77 -21.88
C SER A 69 8.15 -2.07 -22.60
#